data_AF-A0A532V7Q0-F1
#
_entry.id   AF-A0A532V7Q0-F1
#
_cell.length_a   1.000
_cell.length_b   1.000
_cell.length_c   1.000
_cell.angle_alpha   90.00
_cell.angle_beta   90.00
_cell.angle_gamma   90.00
#
_symmetry.space_group_name_H-M   'P 1'
#
loop_
_entity.id
_entity.type
_entity.pdbx_description
1 polymer ?
#
loop_
_entity_poly.entity_id
_entity_poly.type
_entity_poly.pdbx_seq_one_letter_code
_entity_poly.pdbx_strand_id
1 'polypeptide(L)' 'ASGPCDLCTQCNLKECQKPDLARPSMEACGIDVYATARKAGFKIEVLTRRDQIPRCFGLVLVE' A
#
# COMPACT_ATOMS: atom_id res chain seq x y z
N ALA A 1 8.32 -4.64 -1.24
CA ALA A 1 8.01 -4.23 0.14
C ALA A 1 6.50 -4.01 0.24
N SER A 2 5.81 -4.60 1.22
CA SER A 2 4.40 -4.28 1.44
C SER A 2 4.28 -3.01 2.29
N GLY A 3 3.10 -2.38 2.28
CA GLY A 3 2.74 -1.44 3.35
C GLY A 3 2.72 -2.15 4.71
N PRO A 4 2.41 -1.44 5.81
CA PRO A 4 2.23 -2.09 7.10
C PRO A 4 1.14 -3.17 7.00
N CYS A 5 1.48 -4.40 7.39
CA CYS A 5 0.55 -5.54 7.44
C CYS A 5 0.30 -5.95 8.89
N ASP A 6 -0.86 -6.54 9.15
CA ASP A 6 -1.35 -6.97 10.46
C ASP A 6 -1.23 -8.50 10.68
N LEU A 7 -0.56 -9.20 9.77
CA LEU A 7 -0.47 -10.67 9.79
C LEU A 7 0.37 -11.24 10.94
N CYS A 8 1.30 -10.47 11.50
CA CYS A 8 2.21 -10.88 12.57
C CYS A 8 2.12 -9.91 13.75
N THR A 9 2.17 -10.43 14.98
CA THR A 9 2.24 -9.60 16.20
C THR A 9 3.50 -8.75 16.24
N GLN A 10 4.63 -9.32 15.82
CA GLN A 10 5.90 -8.61 15.67
C GLN A 10 6.60 -9.12 14.40
N CYS A 11 6.95 -8.22 13.48
CA CYS A 11 7.66 -8.57 12.25
C CYS A 11 9.17 -8.68 12.50
N ASN A 12 9.82 -9.74 12.00
CA ASN A 12 11.27 -9.93 12.16
C ASN A 12 12.12 -9.10 11.16
N LEU A 13 11.48 -8.50 10.14
CA LEU A 13 12.06 -7.68 9.07
C LEU A 13 13.21 -8.31 8.25
N LYS A 14 13.53 -9.59 8.47
CA LYS A 14 14.51 -10.35 7.67
C LYS A 14 13.85 -11.04 6.50
N GLU A 15 12.72 -11.69 6.76
CA GLU A 15 11.92 -12.41 5.78
C GLU A 15 10.45 -12.42 6.22
N CYS A 16 9.52 -12.41 5.26
CA CYS A 16 8.12 -12.51 5.61
C CYS A 16 7.82 -13.94 6.09
N GLN A 17 7.30 -14.08 7.31
CA GLN A 17 6.89 -15.40 7.85
C GLN A 17 5.61 -15.96 7.21
N LYS A 18 4.86 -15.12 6.51
CA LYS A 18 3.57 -15.47 5.87
C LYS A 18 3.53 -14.97 4.42
N PRO A 19 4.49 -15.39 3.57
CA PRO A 19 4.65 -14.81 2.24
C PRO A 19 3.42 -15.03 1.35
N ASP A 20 2.76 -16.20 1.48
CA ASP A 20 1.58 -16.55 0.67
C ASP A 20 0.33 -15.74 1.05
N LEU A 21 0.30 -15.17 2.25
CA LEU A 21 -0.80 -14.32 2.74
C LEU A 21 -0.50 -12.83 2.59
N ALA A 22 0.79 -12.47 2.56
CA ALA A 22 1.23 -11.10 2.45
C ALA A 22 0.90 -10.54 1.07
N ARG A 23 0.03 -9.53 1.02
CA ARG A 23 -0.23 -8.81 -0.24
C ARG A 23 0.87 -7.79 -0.50
N PRO A 24 1.48 -7.73 -1.70
CA PRO A 24 2.41 -6.67 -2.04
C PRO A 24 1.70 -5.32 -2.07
N SER A 25 2.44 -4.24 -1.81
CA SER A 25 1.91 -2.89 -2.06
C SER A 25 1.82 -2.64 -3.57
N MET A 26 1.04 -1.65 -3.97
CA MET A 26 0.96 -1.26 -5.38
C MET A 26 2.33 -0.84 -5.93
N GLU A 27 3.12 -0.11 -5.14
CA GLU A 27 4.47 0.32 -5.49
C GLU A 27 5.43 -0.86 -5.68
N ALA A 28 5.30 -1.91 -4.86
CA ALA A 28 6.09 -3.13 -5.03
C ALA A 28 5.74 -3.89 -6.31
N CYS A 29 4.54 -3.70 -6.85
CA CYS A 29 4.13 -4.20 -8.15
C CYS A 29 4.51 -3.27 -9.32
N GLY A 30 5.33 -2.24 -9.06
CA GLY A 30 5.77 -1.28 -10.09
C GLY A 30 4.71 -0.24 -10.48
N ILE A 31 3.64 -0.10 -9.70
CA ILE A 31 2.56 0.85 -9.96
C ILE A 31 2.89 2.19 -9.31
N ASP A 32 2.92 3.26 -10.11
CA ASP A 32 2.90 4.63 -9.58
C ASP A 32 1.50 4.95 -9.06
N VAL A 33 1.32 4.87 -7.74
CA VAL A 33 0.03 5.09 -7.07
C VAL A 33 -0.49 6.50 -7.29
N TYR A 34 0.38 7.52 -7.28
CA TYR A 34 -0.04 8.91 -7.44
C TYR A 34 -0.53 9.17 -8.87
N ALA A 35 0.24 8.75 -9.87
CA ALA A 35 -0.16 8.87 -11.26
C ALA A 35 -1.44 8.08 -11.55
N THR A 36 -1.54 6.86 -11.03
CA THR A 36 -2.70 5.98 -11.22
C THR A 36 -3.97 6.57 -10.61
N ALA A 37 -3.92 6.97 -9.34
CA ALA A 37 -5.08 7.57 -8.65
C ALA A 37 -5.54 8.87 -9.32
N ARG A 38 -4.60 9.72 -9.76
CA ARG A 38 -4.92 10.96 -10.50
C ARG A 38 -5.58 10.67 -11.85
N LYS A 39 -5.06 9.70 -12.61
CA LYS A 39 -5.65 9.28 -13.90
C LYS A 39 -7.07 8.73 -13.72
N ALA A 40 -7.35 8.08 -12.60
CA ALA A 40 -8.68 7.62 -12.22
C ALA A 40 -9.60 8.72 -11.64
N GLY A 41 -9.15 9.98 -11.61
CA GLY A 41 -9.94 11.12 -11.12
C GLY A 41 -9.95 11.28 -9.60
N PHE A 42 -9.13 10.55 -8.87
CA PHE A 42 -9.04 10.68 -7.41
C PHE A 42 -8.03 11.76 -6.99
N LYS A 43 -8.43 12.59 -6.03
CA LYS A 43 -7.53 13.56 -5.37
C LYS A 43 -6.61 12.82 -4.39
N ILE A 44 -5.32 12.75 -4.70
CA ILE A 44 -4.28 12.22 -3.82
C ILE A 44 -3.21 13.30 -3.58
N GLU A 45 -2.87 13.54 -2.32
CA GLU A 45 -1.93 14.57 -1.89
C GLU A 45 -1.02 14.05 -0.78
N VAL A 46 0.22 14.54 -0.76
CA VAL A 46 1.18 14.22 0.29
C VAL A 46 0.78 14.97 1.55
N LEU A 47 0.65 14.25 2.66
CA LEU A 47 0.36 14.86 3.96
C LEU A 47 1.63 15.52 4.52
N THR A 48 1.47 16.70 5.11
CA THR A 48 2.57 17.49 5.67
C THR A 48 2.57 17.46 7.20
N ARG A 49 1.52 16.97 7.84
CA ARG A 49 1.39 16.85 9.29
C ARG A 49 0.84 15.49 9.69
N ARG A 50 1.19 15.05 10.90
CA ARG A 50 0.82 13.73 11.44
C ARG A 50 -0.64 13.61 11.87
N ASP A 51 -1.31 14.73 12.10
CA ASP A 51 -2.74 14.78 12.47
C ASP A 51 -3.67 14.66 11.25
N GLN A 52 -3.12 14.71 10.04
CA GLN A 52 -3.90 14.58 8.82
C GLN A 52 -4.24 13.11 8.55
N ILE A 53 -5.46 12.88 8.05
CA ILE A 53 -5.97 11.54 7.75
C ILE A 53 -5.50 11.11 6.36
N PRO A 54 -4.76 10.00 6.23
CA PRO A 54 -4.30 9.50 4.93
C PRO A 54 -5.48 8.97 4.11
N ARG A 55 -5.44 9.24 2.80
CA ARG A 55 -6.32 8.57 1.83
C ARG A 55 -5.65 7.29 1.36
N CYS A 56 -6.21 6.15 1.73
CA CYS A 56 -5.73 4.85 1.30
C CYS A 56 -6.47 4.41 0.02
N PHE A 57 -5.73 3.83 -0.92
CA PHE A 57 -6.26 3.32 -2.19
C PHE A 57 -5.93 1.83 -2.29
N GLY A 58 -6.88 1.04 -2.75
CA GLY A 58 -6.71 -0.38 -3.04
C GLY A 58 -7.06 -0.67 -4.49
N LEU A 59 -6.36 -1.63 -5.08
CA LEU A 59 -6.62 -2.11 -6.44
C LEU A 59 -7.11 -3.56 -6.37
N VAL A 60 -8.24 -3.83 -7.01
CA VAL A 60 -8.74 -5.19 -7.23
C VAL A 60 -8.67 -5.47 -8.71
N LEU A 61 -7.84 -6.42 -9.09
CA LEU A 61 -7.74 -6.92 -10.46
C LEU A 61 -8.72 -8.09 -10.58
N VAL A 62 -9.58 -8.03 -11.59
CA VAL A 62 -10.57 -9.07 -11.93
C VAL A 62 -10.34 -9.51 -13.37
N GLU A 63 -10.84 -10.70 -13.72
CA GLU A 63 -10.88 -11.21 -15.11
C GLU A 63 -12.14 -10.75 -15.85
#